data_AF-A0A1E4EYJ1-F1
#
_entry.id   AF-A0A1E4EYJ1-F1
#
_cell.length_a   1.000
_cell.length_b   1.000
_cell.length_c   1.000
_cell.angle_alpha   90.00
_cell.angle_beta   90.00
_cell.angle_gamma   90.00
#
_symmetry.space_group_name_H-M   'P 1'
#
loop_
_entity.id
_entity.type
_entity.pdbx_description
1 polymer ?
#
loop_
_entity_poly.entity_id
_entity_poly.type
_entity_poly.pdbx_seq_one_letter_code
_entity_poly.pdbx_strand_id
1 'polypeptide(L)'
;MSLGEALYEACRVVRDGGTLDASEMARAVAERRLETALPPQFRGLQDLLDSAFSDYGDAVAMLQVACDEEMPELAQWAMEKSLSGRDTMRRLRQLVEEYSQALCEEADDGDF
;
A
#
# COMPACT_ATOMS: atom_id res chain seq x y z
N MET A 1 6.70 8.84 7.02
CA MET A 1 6.02 8.76 5.71
C MET A 1 5.81 7.29 5.39
N SER A 2 4.59 6.91 5.03
CA SER A 2 4.26 5.53 4.60
C SER A 2 4.63 5.30 3.13
N LEU A 3 4.74 4.04 2.70
CA LEU A 3 5.00 3.67 1.30
C LEU A 3 3.96 4.28 0.35
N GLY A 4 2.68 4.17 0.69
CA GLY A 4 1.59 4.73 -0.12
C GLY A 4 1.57 6.26 -0.17
N GLU A 5 2.07 6.95 0.85
CA GLU A 5 2.25 8.41 0.80
C GLU A 5 3.41 8.81 -0.12
N ALA A 6 4.54 8.09 -0.03
CA ALA A 6 5.69 8.34 -0.89
C ALA A 6 5.35 8.12 -2.37
N LEU A 7 4.62 7.03 -2.67
CA LEU A 7 4.17 6.71 -4.02
C LEU A 7 3.17 7.73 -4.57
N TYR A 8 2.20 8.13 -3.75
CA TYR A 8 1.25 9.18 -4.11
C TYR A 8 1.94 10.50 -4.47
N GLU A 9 2.90 10.93 -3.65
CA GLU A 9 3.65 12.15 -3.91
C GLU A 9 4.51 12.04 -5.18
N ALA A 10 5.11 10.89 -5.44
CA ALA A 10 5.85 10.65 -6.68
C ALA A 10 4.96 10.74 -7.92
N CYS A 11 3.78 10.10 -7.88
CA CYS A 11 2.79 10.22 -8.95
C CYS A 11 2.37 11.67 -9.17
N ARG A 12 2.16 12.44 -8.10
CA ARG A 12 1.83 13.85 -8.17
C ARG A 12 2.93 14.66 -8.86
N VAL A 13 4.20 14.42 -8.49
CA VAL A 13 5.35 15.11 -9.10
C VAL A 13 5.40 14.86 -10.60
N VAL A 14 5.28 13.61 -11.06
CA VAL A 14 5.34 13.26 -12.48
C VAL A 14 4.14 13.84 -13.24
N ARG A 15 2.93 13.76 -12.67
CA ARG A 15 1.72 14.36 -13.24
C ARG A 15 1.88 15.87 -13.44
N ASP A 16 2.53 16.56 -12.49
CA ASP A 16 2.76 18.00 -12.54
C ASP A 16 3.96 18.37 -13.46
N GLY A 17 4.51 17.41 -14.22
CA GLY A 17 5.59 17.60 -15.19
C GLY A 17 7.00 17.44 -14.62
N GLY A 18 7.12 16.92 -13.40
CA GLY A 18 8.40 16.59 -12.78
C GLY A 18 9.02 15.31 -13.34
N THR A 19 10.32 15.15 -13.12
CA THR A 19 11.06 13.93 -13.46
C THR A 19 11.40 13.16 -12.20
N LEU A 20 11.35 11.84 -12.29
CA LEU A 20 11.62 10.92 -11.18
C LEU A 20 12.12 9.58 -11.74
N ASP A 21 12.98 8.91 -10.97
CA ASP A 21 13.33 7.51 -11.17
C ASP A 21 12.47 6.64 -10.24
N ALA A 22 11.58 5.81 -10.81
CA ALA A 22 10.67 4.96 -10.04
C ALA A 22 11.32 3.62 -9.61
N SER A 23 12.56 3.33 -10.00
CA SER A 23 13.22 2.05 -9.75
C SER A 23 13.44 1.76 -8.25
N GLU A 24 13.86 2.76 -7.47
CA GLU A 24 14.02 2.63 -6.02
C GLU A 24 12.67 2.33 -5.33
N MET A 25 11.59 2.87 -5.89
CA MET A 25 10.24 2.69 -5.37
C MET A 25 9.70 1.30 -5.70
N ALA A 26 9.96 0.82 -6.91
CA ALA A 26 9.66 -0.55 -7.32
C ALA A 26 10.36 -1.54 -6.39
N ARG A 27 11.64 -1.29 -6.08
CA ARG A 27 12.40 -2.11 -5.13
C ARG A 27 11.78 -2.06 -3.73
N ALA A 28 11.45 -0.87 -3.23
CA ALA A 28 10.85 -0.71 -1.91
C ALA A 28 9.48 -1.40 -1.78
N VAL A 29 8.63 -1.36 -2.82
CA VAL A 29 7.35 -2.09 -2.85
C VAL A 29 7.59 -3.60 -2.81
N ALA A 30 8.52 -4.11 -3.62
CA ALA A 30 8.84 -5.53 -3.70
C ALA A 30 9.44 -6.06 -2.38
N GLU A 31 10.42 -5.34 -1.80
CA GLU A 31 11.05 -5.69 -0.52
C GLU A 31 10.01 -5.74 0.59
N ARG A 32 9.18 -4.70 0.73
CA ARG A 32 8.14 -4.67 1.77
C ARG A 32 7.12 -5.78 1.63
N ARG A 33 6.73 -6.15 0.41
CA ARG A 33 5.79 -7.25 0.18
C ARG A 33 6.36 -8.58 0.73
N LEU A 34 7.65 -8.82 0.53
CA LEU A 34 8.33 -10.03 1.01
C LEU A 34 8.45 -10.06 2.55
N GLU A 35 8.62 -8.90 3.17
CA GLU A 35 8.74 -8.77 4.64
C GLU A 35 7.40 -8.93 5.38
N THR A 36 6.26 -8.77 4.71
CA THR A 36 4.93 -8.72 5.33
C THR A 36 4.17 -10.05 5.34
N ALA A 37 4.85 -11.19 5.27
CA ALA A 37 4.19 -12.50 5.34
C ALA A 37 3.57 -12.76 6.72
N LEU A 38 2.25 -13.03 6.75
CA LEU A 38 1.52 -13.38 7.97
C LEU A 38 1.40 -14.90 8.15
N PRO A 39 1.26 -15.39 9.40
CA PRO A 39 0.92 -16.77 9.67
C PRO A 39 -0.40 -17.22 8.98
N PRO A 40 -0.55 -18.51 8.59
CA PRO A 40 -1.69 -19.00 7.80
C PRO A 40 -3.07 -18.73 8.42
N GLN A 41 -3.16 -18.66 9.75
CA GLN A 41 -4.40 -18.35 10.46
C GLN A 41 -4.93 -16.94 10.19
N PHE A 42 -4.08 -16.02 9.68
CA PHE A 42 -4.46 -14.67 9.31
C PHE A 42 -4.69 -14.50 7.81
N ARG A 43 -5.10 -15.57 7.10
CA ARG A 43 -5.27 -15.57 5.65
C ARG A 43 -6.11 -14.38 5.12
N GLY A 44 -7.19 -14.01 5.81
CA GLY A 44 -8.00 -12.85 5.38
C GLY A 44 -7.25 -11.51 5.47
N LEU A 45 -6.36 -11.35 6.45
CA LEU A 45 -5.48 -10.18 6.54
C LEU A 45 -4.36 -10.23 5.49
N GLN A 46 -3.86 -11.44 5.21
CA GLN A 46 -2.88 -11.67 4.15
C GLN A 46 -3.46 -11.31 2.77
N ASP A 47 -4.70 -11.70 2.47
CA ASP A 47 -5.37 -11.36 1.20
C ASP A 47 -5.52 -9.83 1.03
N LEU A 48 -5.83 -9.10 2.11
CA LEU A 48 -5.88 -7.63 2.11
C LEU A 48 -4.50 -6.99 1.91
N LEU A 49 -3.45 -7.55 2.53
CA LEU A 49 -2.07 -7.12 2.30
C LEU A 49 -1.67 -7.32 0.84
N ASP A 50 -1.92 -8.49 0.28
CA ASP A 50 -1.62 -8.80 -1.12
C ASP A 50 -2.39 -7.89 -2.09
N SER A 51 -3.66 -7.59 -1.80
CA SER A 51 -4.45 -6.62 -2.56
C SER A 51 -3.80 -5.23 -2.53
N ALA A 52 -3.41 -4.73 -1.35
CA ALA A 52 -2.76 -3.42 -1.22
C ALA A 52 -1.42 -3.36 -1.96
N PHE A 53 -0.58 -4.39 -1.83
CA PHE A 53 0.70 -4.46 -2.54
C PHE A 53 0.53 -4.65 -4.04
N SER A 54 -0.55 -5.29 -4.50
CA SER A 54 -0.88 -5.36 -5.92
C SER A 54 -1.17 -3.96 -6.47
N ASP A 55 -1.99 -3.16 -5.78
CA ASP A 55 -2.28 -1.79 -6.20
C ASP A 55 -1.03 -0.89 -6.17
N TYR A 56 -0.16 -1.04 -5.18
CA TYR A 56 1.13 -0.33 -5.18
C TYR A 56 2.06 -0.77 -6.30
N GLY A 57 2.08 -2.07 -6.63
CA GLY A 57 2.84 -2.60 -7.76
C GLY A 57 2.36 -2.03 -9.09
N ASP A 58 1.04 -2.04 -9.31
CA ASP A 58 0.38 -1.44 -10.47
C ASP A 58 0.71 0.05 -10.60
N ALA A 59 0.60 0.79 -9.49
CA ALA A 59 0.91 2.21 -9.43
C ALA A 59 2.37 2.49 -9.81
N VAL A 60 3.35 1.76 -9.26
CA VAL A 60 4.76 1.96 -9.63
C VAL A 60 5.01 1.59 -11.10
N ALA A 61 4.43 0.50 -11.58
CA ALA A 61 4.59 0.10 -12.98
C ALA A 61 4.08 1.19 -13.93
N MET A 62 2.89 1.74 -13.68
CA MET A 62 2.36 2.83 -14.51
C MET A 62 3.09 4.16 -14.30
N LEU A 63 3.63 4.43 -13.10
CA LEU A 63 4.49 5.59 -12.88
C LEU A 63 5.77 5.50 -13.71
N GLN A 64 6.37 4.30 -13.82
CA GLN A 64 7.54 4.07 -14.66
C GLN A 64 7.20 4.34 -16.13
N VAL A 65 6.08 3.79 -16.64
CA VAL A 65 5.62 4.06 -18.01
C VAL A 65 5.35 5.55 -18.22
N ALA A 66 4.72 6.23 -17.26
CA ALA A 66 4.48 7.67 -17.31
C ALA A 66 5.78 8.47 -17.47
N CYS A 67 6.85 8.05 -16.78
CA CYS A 67 8.16 8.68 -16.87
C CYS A 67 8.86 8.38 -18.21
N ASP A 68 8.85 7.12 -18.64
CA ASP A 68 9.57 6.64 -19.82
C ASP A 68 8.92 7.12 -21.13
N GLU A 69 7.58 7.24 -21.15
CA GLU A 69 6.80 7.64 -22.33
C GLU A 69 6.34 9.11 -22.30
N GLU A 70 6.73 9.87 -21.26
CA GLU A 70 6.31 11.27 -21.04
C GLU A 70 4.78 11.45 -21.04
N MET A 71 4.04 10.50 -20.45
CA MET A 71 2.57 10.46 -20.40
C MET A 71 2.04 10.79 -18.99
N PRO A 72 1.87 12.08 -18.63
CA PRO A 72 1.44 12.48 -17.28
C PRO A 72 0.04 11.99 -16.88
N GLU A 73 -0.82 11.67 -17.83
CA GLU A 73 -2.12 11.03 -17.59
C GLU A 73 -2.00 9.64 -16.96
N LEU A 74 -0.92 8.90 -17.24
CA LEU A 74 -0.64 7.61 -16.60
C LEU A 74 -0.22 7.79 -15.15
N ALA A 75 0.44 8.92 -14.83
CA ALA A 75 0.75 9.27 -13.44
C ALA A 75 -0.52 9.55 -12.62
N GLN A 76 -1.58 10.09 -13.23
CA GLN A 76 -2.89 10.24 -12.58
C GLN A 76 -3.51 8.87 -12.26
N TRP A 77 -3.46 7.90 -13.18
CA TRP A 77 -3.92 6.54 -12.91
C TRP A 77 -3.10 5.87 -11.80
N ALA A 78 -1.77 6.00 -11.85
CA ALA A 78 -0.88 5.48 -10.81
C ALA A 78 -1.19 6.09 -9.44
N MET A 79 -1.56 7.37 -9.39
CA MET A 79 -1.97 8.07 -8.18
C MET A 79 -3.25 7.47 -7.57
N GLU A 80 -4.26 7.15 -8.40
CA GLU A 80 -5.50 6.50 -7.97
C GLU A 80 -5.25 5.10 -7.40
N LYS A 81 -4.37 4.32 -8.05
CA LYS A 81 -3.94 3.02 -7.53
C LYS A 81 -3.20 3.13 -6.20
N SER A 82 -2.31 4.12 -6.06
CA SER A 82 -1.64 4.40 -4.78
C SER A 82 -2.63 4.75 -3.66
N LEU A 83 -3.69 5.51 -3.97
CA LEU A 83 -4.76 5.81 -3.01
C LEU A 83 -5.53 4.54 -2.61
N SER A 84 -5.87 3.70 -3.58
CA SER A 84 -6.60 2.45 -3.34
C SER A 84 -5.82 1.48 -2.43
N GLY A 85 -4.53 1.30 -2.70
CA GLY A 85 -3.64 0.50 -1.84
C GLY A 85 -3.53 1.08 -0.42
N ARG A 86 -3.48 2.42 -0.31
CA ARG A 86 -3.44 3.12 0.98
C ARG A 86 -4.72 2.97 1.79
N ASP A 87 -5.88 3.05 1.15
CA ASP A 87 -7.16 2.79 1.81
C ASP A 87 -7.27 1.34 2.29
N THR A 88 -6.78 0.40 1.49
CA THR A 88 -6.71 -1.02 1.90
C THR A 88 -5.81 -1.22 3.12
N MET A 89 -4.63 -0.60 3.15
CA MET A 89 -3.74 -0.64 4.32
C MET A 89 -4.35 0.03 5.56
N ARG A 90 -5.11 1.12 5.38
CA ARG A 90 -5.85 1.77 6.47
C ARG A 90 -6.93 0.85 7.02
N ARG A 91 -7.70 0.18 6.15
CA ARG A 91 -8.71 -0.78 6.57
C ARG A 91 -8.10 -1.98 7.30
N LEU A 92 -6.99 -2.49 6.80
CA LEU A 92 -6.23 -3.56 7.46
C LEU A 92 -5.84 -3.16 8.89
N ARG A 93 -5.30 -1.95 9.06
CA ARG A 93 -4.93 -1.43 10.39
C ARG A 93 -6.12 -1.36 11.34
N GLN A 94 -7.25 -0.84 10.87
CA GLN A 94 -8.49 -0.78 11.66
C GLN A 94 -8.93 -2.18 12.10
N LEU A 95 -8.91 -3.17 11.19
CA LEU A 95 -9.25 -4.54 11.54
C LEU A 95 -8.32 -5.11 12.63
N VAL A 96 -7.01 -4.89 12.50
CA VAL A 96 -6.03 -5.34 13.51
C VAL A 96 -6.29 -4.68 14.88
N GLU A 97 -6.61 -3.38 14.89
CA GLU A 97 -6.94 -2.64 16.11
C GLU A 97 -8.25 -3.15 16.74
N GLU A 98 -9.30 -3.36 15.94
CA GLU A 98 -10.59 -3.93 16.37
C GLU A 98 -10.41 -5.33 17.00
N TYR A 99 -9.63 -6.22 16.35
CA TYR A 99 -9.33 -7.54 16.92
C TYR A 99 -8.52 -7.46 18.21
N SER A 100 -7.55 -6.55 18.29
CA SER A 100 -6.72 -6.38 19.49
C SER A 100 -7.56 -5.88 20.67
N GLN A 101 -8.49 -4.95 20.42
CA GLN A 101 -9.38 -4.44 21.46
C GLN A 101 -10.34 -5.51 21.97
N ALA A 102 -10.95 -6.28 21.06
CA ALA A 102 -11.84 -7.39 21.44
C ALA A 102 -11.13 -8.42 22.32
N LEU A 103 -9.87 -8.75 22.02
CA LEU A 103 -9.06 -9.67 22.84
C LEU A 103 -8.74 -9.11 24.23
N CYS A 104 -8.55 -7.79 24.36
CA CYS A 104 -8.35 -7.15 25.67
C CYS A 104 -9.64 -7.18 26.51
N GLU A 105 -10.79 -6.91 25.90
CA GLU A 105 -12.09 -6.93 26.58
C GLU A 105 -12.46 -8.35 27.05
N GLU A 106 -12.20 -9.39 26.24
CA GLU A 106 -12.42 -10.79 26.65
C GLU A 106 -11.47 -11.26 27.78
N ALA A 107 -10.27 -10.68 27.86
CA ALA A 107 -9.31 -10.98 28.92
C ALA A 107 -9.68 -10.31 30.26
N ASP A 108 -10.25 -9.09 30.22
CA ASP A 108 -10.72 -8.37 31.41
C ASP A 108 -12.03 -8.97 31.98
N ASP A 109 -12.91 -9.51 31.13
CA ASP A 109 -14.16 -10.16 31.57
C ASP A 109 -13.96 -11.61 32.07
N GLY A 110 -12.78 -12.20 31.85
CA GLY A 110 -12.42 -13.57 32.27
C GLY A 110 -11.95 -13.71 33.73
N ASP A 111 -11.88 -12.61 34.47
CA ASP A 111 -11.39 -12.54 35.85
C ASP A 111 -12.56 -12.39 36.86
N PHE A 112 -13.46 -13.39 36.90
CA PHE A 112 -14.54 -13.52 37.91
C PHE A 112 -14.79 -14.96 38.36
#